data_AF-A0A925ZHX8-F1
#
_entry.id   AF-A0A925ZHX8-F1
#
_cell.length_a   1.000
_cell.length_b   1.000
_cell.length_c   1.000
_cell.angle_alpha   90.00
_cell.angle_beta   90.00
_cell.angle_gamma   90.00
#
_symmetry.space_group_name_H-M   'P 1'
#
loop_
_entity.id
_entity.type
_entity.pdbx_description
1 polymer ?
#
loop_
_entity_poly.entity_id
_entity_poly.type
_entity_poly.pdbx_seq_one_letter_code
_entity_poly.pdbx_strand_id
1 'polypeptide(L)'
;MNFLAQTAPTGLTDVLLIPGLCFILGLGLWYGGIHFENRTEKSWLKWLAFVPLIIGVVIGLQMTMQAGDYTYQRLLGSKKLVYGHYLALALPLGALITVICWHFYLKKGQSYDRF
;
A
#
# COMPACT_ATOMS: atom_id res chain seq x y z
N MET A 1 18.41 21.95 -0.17
CA MET A 1 18.96 20.58 -0.24
C MET A 1 18.73 20.07 -1.66
N ASN A 2 19.79 19.65 -2.36
CA ASN A 2 19.73 19.19 -3.74
C ASN A 2 18.96 17.86 -3.83
N PHE A 3 17.72 17.90 -4.29
CA PHE A 3 16.92 16.70 -4.63
C PHE A 3 17.41 15.99 -5.91
N LEU A 4 18.44 16.51 -6.57
CA LEU A 4 18.97 16.01 -7.84
C LEU A 4 20.05 14.92 -7.70
N ALA A 5 20.45 14.56 -6.48
CA ALA A 5 21.41 13.46 -6.23
C ALA A 5 20.72 12.13 -5.88
N GLN A 6 19.41 12.03 -6.08
CA GLN A 6 18.73 10.74 -5.99
C GLN A 6 19.00 9.99 -7.30
N THR A 7 19.86 8.98 -7.23
CA THR A 7 20.15 8.07 -8.33
C THR A 7 18.84 7.62 -8.95
N ALA A 8 18.66 7.91 -10.25
CA ALA A 8 17.48 7.48 -10.97
C ALA A 8 17.35 5.96 -10.85
N PRO A 9 16.15 5.43 -10.54
CA PRO A 9 15.98 4.00 -10.33
C PRO A 9 16.40 3.25 -11.60
N THR A 10 17.24 2.23 -11.39
CA THR A 10 17.84 1.45 -12.49
C THR A 10 16.90 0.33 -12.95
N GLY A 11 15.92 -0.04 -12.12
CA GLY A 11 14.94 -1.06 -12.43
C GLY A 11 13.61 -0.90 -11.69
N LEU A 12 12.62 -1.67 -12.13
CA LEU A 12 11.28 -1.74 -11.50
C LEU A 12 11.34 -2.15 -10.03
N THR A 13 12.32 -2.98 -9.68
CA THR A 13 12.55 -3.43 -8.32
C THR A 13 12.84 -2.27 -7.39
N ASP A 14 13.66 -1.30 -7.79
CA ASP A 14 14.00 -0.13 -6.97
C ASP A 14 12.76 0.72 -6.62
N VAL A 15 11.79 0.75 -7.54
CA VAL A 15 10.54 1.50 -7.39
C VAL A 15 9.52 0.74 -6.55
N LEU A 16 9.42 -0.58 -6.73
CA LEU A 16 8.36 -1.39 -6.14
C LEU A 16 8.75 -2.09 -4.83
N LEU A 17 10.04 -2.20 -4.50
CA LEU A 17 10.49 -3.00 -3.37
C LEU A 17 9.91 -2.50 -2.03
N ILE A 18 10.09 -1.21 -1.72
CA ILE A 18 9.62 -0.66 -0.44
C ILE A 18 8.09 -0.63 -0.38
N PRO A 19 7.36 -0.03 -1.35
CA PRO A 19 5.90 0.00 -1.31
C PRO A 19 5.28 -1.40 -1.40
N GLY A 20 5.90 -2.31 -2.15
CA GLY A 20 5.50 -3.70 -2.28
C GLY A 20 5.70 -4.50 -0.99
N LEU A 21 6.82 -4.31 -0.28
CA LEU A 21 7.03 -4.92 1.04
C LEU A 21 6.00 -4.42 2.05
N CYS A 22 5.72 -3.12 2.07
CA CYS A 22 4.66 -2.53 2.91
C CYS A 22 3.29 -3.14 2.60
N PHE A 23 2.97 -3.36 1.31
CA PHE A 23 1.75 -4.03 0.87
C PHE A 23 1.68 -5.48 1.36
N ILE A 24 2.75 -6.27 1.16
CA ILE A 24 2.79 -7.69 1.59
C ILE A 24 2.68 -7.80 3.11
N LEU A 25 3.42 -6.98 3.87
CA LEU A 25 3.37 -6.97 5.34
C LEU A 25 1.99 -6.54 5.85
N GLY A 26 1.40 -5.51 5.23
CA GLY A 26 0.06 -5.03 5.57
C GLY A 26 -1.01 -6.10 5.34
N LEU A 27 -1.01 -6.73 4.16
CA LEU A 27 -1.93 -7.83 3.88
C LEU A 27 -1.70 -9.05 4.77
N GLY A 28 -0.44 -9.39 5.06
CA GLY A 28 -0.08 -10.49 5.94
C GLY A 28 -0.59 -10.28 7.37
N LEU A 29 -0.40 -9.08 7.93
CA LEU A 29 -0.92 -8.71 9.24
C LEU A 29 -2.45 -8.69 9.27
N TRP A 30 -3.08 -8.22 8.19
CA TRP A 30 -4.54 -8.20 8.11
C TRP A 30 -5.12 -9.61 8.05
N TYR A 31 -4.58 -10.47 7.18
CA TYR A 31 -4.97 -11.87 7.07
C TYR A 31 -4.72 -12.64 8.38
N GLY A 32 -3.56 -12.45 8.99
CA GLY A 32 -3.24 -13.01 10.31
C GLY A 32 -4.19 -12.51 11.39
N GLY A 33 -4.55 -11.22 11.37
CA GLY A 33 -5.53 -10.62 12.28
C GLY A 33 -6.95 -11.18 12.11
N ILE A 34 -7.37 -11.52 10.88
CA ILE A 34 -8.63 -12.24 10.63
C ILE A 34 -8.57 -13.64 11.21
N HIS A 35 -7.51 -14.40 10.93
CA HIS A 35 -7.37 -15.74 11.47
C HIS A 35 -7.33 -15.76 13.01
N PHE A 36 -6.72 -14.74 13.61
CA PHE A 36 -6.65 -14.59 15.06
C PHE A 36 -8.01 -14.18 15.67
N GLU A 37 -8.79 -13.31 15.01
CA GLU A 37 -10.14 -12.96 15.47
C GLU A 37 -11.07 -14.16 15.48
N ASN A 38 -10.95 -15.03 14.48
CA ASN A 38 -11.74 -16.25 14.42
C ASN A 38 -11.44 -17.22 15.58
N ARG A 39 -10.29 -17.09 16.25
CA ARG A 39 -9.90 -17.90 17.41
C ARG A 39 -10.01 -17.16 18.75
N THR A 40 -10.12 -15.83 18.73
CA THR A 40 -10.01 -14.96 19.90
C THR A 40 -10.97 -13.79 19.74
N GLU A 41 -11.90 -13.60 20.67
CA GLU A 41 -12.97 -12.58 20.58
C GLU A 41 -12.51 -11.11 20.43
N LYS A 42 -11.20 -10.84 20.56
CA LYS A 42 -10.61 -9.50 20.41
C LYS A 42 -9.47 -9.52 19.38
N SER A 43 -9.64 -8.80 18.27
CA SER A 43 -8.57 -8.63 17.29
C SER A 43 -8.17 -7.17 17.10
N TRP A 44 -7.25 -6.75 17.94
CA TRP A 44 -6.48 -5.52 17.74
C TRP A 44 -5.42 -5.68 16.63
N LEU A 45 -5.05 -6.92 16.30
CA LEU A 45 -4.05 -7.24 15.27
C LEU A 45 -4.45 -6.78 13.86
N LYS A 46 -5.75 -6.79 13.53
CA LYS A 46 -6.25 -6.25 12.26
C LYS A 46 -5.94 -4.76 12.09
N TRP A 47 -5.89 -4.01 13.19
CA TRP A 47 -5.60 -2.58 13.16
C TRP A 47 -4.11 -2.30 12.97
N LEU A 48 -3.23 -3.19 13.42
CA LEU A 48 -1.80 -3.09 13.16
C LEU A 48 -1.47 -3.16 11.66
N ALA A 49 -2.30 -3.83 10.86
CA ALA A 49 -2.14 -3.89 9.41
C ALA A 49 -2.22 -2.52 8.71
N PHE A 50 -2.91 -1.54 9.32
CA PHE A 50 -3.02 -0.20 8.75
C PHE A 50 -1.68 0.54 8.74
N VAL A 51 -0.82 0.30 9.73
CA VAL A 51 0.46 1.02 9.87
C VAL A 51 1.35 0.83 8.64
N PRO A 52 1.73 -0.40 8.24
CA PRO A 52 2.55 -0.59 7.04
C PRO A 52 1.82 -0.20 5.75
N LEU A 53 0.50 -0.37 5.66
CA LEU A 53 -0.26 0.05 4.47
C LEU A 53 -0.23 1.58 4.29
N ILE A 54 -0.44 2.35 5.35
CA ILE A 54 -0.37 3.82 5.30
C ILE A 54 1.05 4.26 4.93
N ILE A 55 2.08 3.66 5.53
CA ILE A 55 3.48 3.94 5.16
C ILE A 55 3.71 3.66 3.67
N GLY A 56 3.22 2.52 3.16
CA GLY A 56 3.30 2.15 1.74
C GLY A 56 2.59 3.17 0.84
N VAL A 57 1.40 3.65 1.23
CA VAL A 57 0.66 4.69 0.48
C VAL A 57 1.42 6.01 0.48
N VAL A 58 1.97 6.46 1.62
CA VAL A 58 2.71 7.73 1.70
C VAL A 58 3.97 7.70 0.84
N ILE A 59 4.73 6.60 0.91
CA ILE A 59 5.93 6.42 0.08
C ILE A 59 5.55 6.33 -1.41
N GLY A 60 4.54 5.53 -1.74
CA GLY A 60 4.03 5.40 -3.11
C GLY A 60 3.51 6.72 -3.68
N LEU A 61 2.87 7.56 -2.85
CA LEU A 61 2.40 8.88 -3.23
C LEU A 61 3.57 9.82 -3.55
N GLN A 62 4.58 9.87 -2.69
CA GLN A 62 5.79 10.67 -2.94
C GLN A 62 6.48 10.25 -4.25
N MET A 63 6.64 8.94 -4.46
CA MET A 63 7.19 8.38 -5.69
C MET A 63 6.34 8.74 -6.92
N THR A 64 5.01 8.68 -6.82
CA THR A 64 4.10 9.03 -7.91
C THR A 64 4.14 10.52 -8.23
N MET A 65 4.24 11.38 -7.21
CA MET A 65 4.39 12.83 -7.39
C MET A 65 5.68 13.18 -8.14
N GLN A 66 6.79 12.50 -7.82
CA GLN A 66 8.05 12.63 -8.56
C GLN A 66 7.90 12.16 -10.02
N ALA A 67 7.19 11.03 -10.23
CA ALA A 67 6.90 10.52 -11.56
C ALA A 67 5.97 11.42 -12.39
N GLY A 68 5.23 12.35 -11.77
CA GLY A 68 4.40 13.34 -12.45
C GLY A 68 5.18 14.51 -13.06
N ASP A 69 6.43 14.72 -12.64
CA ASP A 69 7.28 15.78 -13.19
C ASP A 69 7.80 15.38 -14.58
N TYR A 70 7.50 16.22 -15.57
CA TYR A 70 7.93 16.03 -16.96
C TYR A 70 9.45 15.89 -17.11
N THR A 71 10.21 16.63 -16.30
CA THR A 71 11.68 16.60 -16.31
C THR A 71 12.19 15.24 -15.86
N TYR A 72 11.56 14.68 -14.82
CA TYR A 72 11.90 13.38 -14.26
C TYR A 72 11.52 12.23 -15.21
N GLN A 73 10.35 12.30 -15.86
CA GLN A 73 9.95 11.33 -16.88
C GLN A 73 10.93 11.28 -18.06
N ARG A 74 11.46 12.44 -18.47
CA ARG A 74 12.44 12.53 -19.55
C ARG A 74 13.79 11.92 -19.17
N LEU A 75 14.18 12.02 -17.89
CA LEU A 75 15.37 11.39 -17.32
C LEU A 75 15.24 9.87 -17.20
N LEU A 76 14.06 9.37 -16.86
CA LEU A 76 13.77 7.93 -16.74
C LEU A 76 13.83 7.20 -18.08
N GLY A 77 13.45 7.84 -19.19
CA GLY A 77 13.50 7.29 -20.54
C GLY A 77 12.63 6.05 -20.81
N SER A 78 12.00 5.47 -19.79
CA SER A 78 11.28 4.20 -19.85
C SER A 78 9.87 4.34 -19.27
N LYS A 79 8.87 4.13 -20.15
CA LYS A 79 7.45 4.10 -19.76
C LYS A 79 7.15 3.04 -18.69
N LYS A 80 7.89 1.92 -18.70
CA LYS A 80 7.70 0.83 -17.72
C LYS A 80 8.00 1.28 -16.30
N LEU A 81 9.07 2.07 -16.09
CA LEU A 81 9.41 2.58 -14.77
C LEU A 81 8.37 3.59 -14.28
N VAL A 82 7.84 4.43 -15.18
CA VAL A 82 6.73 5.35 -14.86
C VAL A 82 5.50 4.58 -14.38
N TYR A 83 5.09 3.50 -15.07
CA TYR A 83 4.02 2.63 -14.58
C TYR A 83 4.34 1.96 -13.24
N GLY A 84 5.60 1.64 -12.98
CA GLY A 84 6.05 1.14 -11.68
C GLY A 84 5.75 2.10 -10.53
N HIS A 85 5.90 3.41 -10.74
CA HIS A 85 5.60 4.42 -9.71
C HIS A 85 4.09 4.49 -9.42
N TYR A 86 3.25 4.40 -10.44
CA TYR A 86 1.80 4.31 -10.24
C TYR A 86 1.37 3.03 -9.53
N LEU A 87 2.00 1.89 -9.86
CA LEU A 87 1.74 0.61 -9.18
C LEU A 87 2.17 0.64 -7.71
N ALA A 88 3.29 1.29 -7.41
CA ALA A 88 3.78 1.49 -6.04
C ALA A 88 2.75 2.21 -5.15
N LEU A 89 1.92 3.11 -5.71
CA LEU A 89 0.81 3.73 -4.98
C LEU A 89 -0.46 2.88 -5.02
N ALA A 90 -0.83 2.38 -6.20
CA ALA A 90 -2.10 1.69 -6.42
C ALA A 90 -2.26 0.43 -5.58
N LEU A 91 -1.19 -0.34 -5.40
CA LEU A 91 -1.21 -1.58 -4.60
C LEU A 91 -1.52 -1.34 -3.12
N PRO A 92 -0.71 -0.57 -2.35
CA PRO A 92 -0.99 -0.32 -0.95
C PRO A 92 -2.29 0.46 -0.75
N LEU A 93 -2.65 1.38 -1.65
CA LEU A 93 -3.92 2.11 -1.58
C LEU A 93 -5.12 1.19 -1.80
N GLY A 94 -5.05 0.31 -2.80
CA GLY A 94 -6.08 -0.69 -3.06
C GLY A 94 -6.27 -1.66 -1.89
N ALA A 95 -5.16 -2.11 -1.28
CA ALA A 95 -5.22 -2.92 -0.05
C ALA A 95 -5.87 -2.15 1.10
N LEU A 96 -5.48 -0.89 1.32
CA LEU A 96 -6.07 -0.06 2.38
C LEU A 96 -7.59 0.10 2.20
N ILE A 97 -8.04 0.44 1.00
CA ILE A 97 -9.47 0.56 0.67
C ILE A 97 -10.18 -0.78 0.91
N THR A 98 -9.58 -1.88 0.45
CA THR A 98 -10.14 -3.23 0.63
C THR A 98 -10.30 -3.58 2.10
N VAL A 99 -9.30 -3.31 2.94
CA VAL A 99 -9.34 -3.53 4.39
C VAL A 99 -10.45 -2.71 5.04
N ILE A 100 -10.59 -1.43 4.65
CA ILE A 100 -11.63 -0.53 5.17
C ILE A 100 -13.02 -1.03 4.75
N CYS A 101 -13.23 -1.28 3.46
CA CYS A 101 -14.50 -1.78 2.93
C CYS A 101 -14.90 -3.10 3.58
N TRP A 102 -13.95 -4.03 3.74
CA TRP A 102 -14.19 -5.30 4.40
C TRP A 102 -14.60 -5.14 5.86
N HIS A 103 -13.95 -4.23 6.60
CA HIS A 103 -14.31 -3.94 7.99
C HIS A 103 -15.76 -3.46 8.11
N PHE A 104 -16.18 -2.52 7.25
CA PHE A 104 -17.57 -2.03 7.26
C PHE A 104 -18.56 -3.08 6.77
N TYR A 105 -18.20 -3.91 5.80
CA TYR A 105 -19.04 -5.01 5.31
C TYR A 105 -19.32 -6.04 6.41
N LEU A 106 -18.28 -6.50 7.13
CA LEU A 106 -18.45 -7.43 8.24
C LEU A 106 -19.28 -6.83 9.38
N LYS A 107 -19.07 -5.56 9.70
CA LYS A 107 -19.86 -4.85 10.72
C LYS A 107 -21.34 -4.78 10.34
N LYS A 108 -21.64 -4.59 9.05
CA LYS A 108 -23.02 -4.62 8.53
C LYS A 108 -23.61 -6.04 8.60
N GLY A 109 -22.86 -7.06 8.20
CA GLY A 109 -23.30 -8.47 8.27
C GLY A 109 -23.68 -8.91 9.69
N GLN A 110 -22.83 -8.64 10.68
CA GLN A 110 -23.13 -8.95 12.09
C GLN A 110 -24.31 -8.15 12.67
N SER A 111 -24.72 -7.05 12.02
CA SER A 111 -25.90 -6.27 12.44
C SER A 111 -27.20 -6.87 11.87
N TYR A 112 -27.13 -7.67 10.80
CA TYR A 112 -28.30 -8.36 10.23
C TYR A 112 -28.59 -9.69 10.93
N ASP A 113 -27.57 -10.36 11.50
CA ASP A 113 -27.75 -11.59 12.27
C ASP A 113 -28.34 -11.37 13.68
N ARG A 114 -28.72 -10.13 14.02
CA ARG A 114 -29.33 -9.77 15.32
C ARG A 114 -30.84 -9.47 15.24
N PHE A 115 -31.50 -9.82 14.14
CA PHE A 115 -32.96 -9.73 13.99
C PHE A 115 -33.58 -11.11 13.78
#